data_AF-X5ESA3-F1
#
_entry.id   AF-X5ESA3-F1
#
_cell.length_a   1.000
_cell.length_b   1.000
_cell.length_c   1.000
_cell.angle_alpha   90.00
_cell.angle_beta   90.00
_cell.angle_gamma   90.00
#
_symmetry.space_group_name_H-M   'P 1'
#
loop_
_entity.id
_entity.type
_entity.pdbx_description
1 polymer ?
#
loop_
_entity_poly.entity_id
_entity_poly.type
_entity_poly.pdbx_seq_one_letter_code
_entity_poly.pdbx_strand_id
1 'polypeptide(L)'
;MGDGHSFKAKIRHPMGYLFTPEVTMIVDGCSGAVVGWSVALSETAVAVADALRHGMTHFPPPLGYYSDNGSGETGDMLDKETTGILPRIGIEHFTGIPGNPQGRGKIERLWQTITIPLAKQYATYQGKDADAETLRKVSNALASAQKVQKKGKELSKAQEAALSAAPTWAQFIADLEEAVRRYNFEHEHRSLPKNPEAGRHFTPMKYYEYRMETDGMRVKTDVLSPLELDFMYRPEEERIPDRGAVSLHNNTYFHQELLDYSGQKVRVAYDIHDADHVIVKDMQGKVICKAVFNGNKRAAFAETRMEQLAERRRKGQAKRLQDKMDLIEAQRQSAAPIIEQQPDFGEFLKLETESGGLVEVENRPSESGRGKKKLRDFLWEDAG
;
A
#
# COMPACT_ATOMS: atom_id res chain seq x y z
N MET A 1 10.35 -11.83 21.54
CA MET A 1 9.72 -13.07 21.05
C MET A 1 8.79 -12.70 19.91
N GLY A 2 8.57 -13.54 18.91
CA GLY A 2 7.60 -13.29 17.85
C GLY A 2 6.93 -14.56 17.34
N ASP A 3 5.77 -14.39 16.72
CA ASP A 3 4.96 -15.47 16.12
C ASP A 3 3.92 -14.87 15.16
N GLY A 4 3.47 -15.69 14.21
CA GLY A 4 2.40 -15.39 13.27
C GLY A 4 1.05 -15.96 13.71
N HIS A 5 -0.03 -15.27 13.36
CA HIS A 5 -1.38 -15.80 13.52
C HIS A 5 -2.31 -15.40 12.37
N SER A 6 -2.89 -16.42 11.72
CA SER A 6 -3.93 -16.20 10.73
C SER A 6 -5.15 -15.57 11.39
N PHE A 7 -5.46 -14.33 11.02
CA PHE A 7 -6.57 -13.58 11.55
C PHE A 7 -7.89 -14.31 11.31
N LYS A 8 -8.82 -14.28 12.27
CA LYS A 8 -10.04 -15.09 12.19
C LYS A 8 -11.20 -14.37 11.50
N ALA A 9 -10.93 -13.49 10.54
CA ALA A 9 -11.96 -12.88 9.69
C ALA A 9 -11.41 -12.53 8.29
N LYS A 10 -12.31 -12.36 7.32
CA LYS A 10 -11.95 -11.92 5.95
C LYS A 10 -12.01 -10.39 5.82
N ILE A 11 -11.01 -9.82 5.16
CA ILE A 11 -10.92 -8.38 4.90
C ILE A 11 -10.78 -8.11 3.40
N ARG A 12 -11.06 -6.87 2.95
CA ARG A 12 -10.85 -6.44 1.57
C ARG A 12 -9.40 -5.98 1.36
N HIS A 13 -8.68 -6.69 0.49
CA HIS A 13 -7.36 -6.30 0.01
C HIS A 13 -7.46 -5.04 -0.87
N PRO A 14 -6.45 -4.15 -0.88
CA PRO A 14 -6.42 -2.98 -1.77
C PRO A 14 -6.58 -3.33 -3.26
N MET A 15 -6.17 -4.53 -3.68
CA MET A 15 -6.35 -5.02 -5.05
C MET A 15 -7.78 -5.56 -5.33
N GLY A 16 -8.72 -5.38 -4.40
CA GLY A 16 -10.14 -5.65 -4.60
C GLY A 16 -10.61 -7.08 -4.33
N TYR A 17 -9.73 -7.99 -3.89
CA TYR A 17 -10.13 -9.33 -3.46
C TYR A 17 -10.24 -9.44 -1.93
N LEU A 18 -11.03 -10.40 -1.44
CA LEU A 18 -11.09 -10.77 -0.02
C LEU A 18 -10.02 -11.79 0.31
N PHE A 19 -9.44 -11.66 1.49
CA PHE A 19 -8.47 -12.62 2.02
C PHE A 19 -8.50 -12.63 3.55
N THR A 20 -7.84 -13.63 4.11
CA THR A 20 -7.58 -13.75 5.54
C THR A 20 -6.15 -13.26 5.78
N PRO A 21 -5.94 -12.14 6.50
CA PRO A 21 -4.60 -11.64 6.75
C PRO A 21 -3.86 -12.54 7.76
N GLU A 22 -2.54 -12.62 7.59
CA GLU A 22 -1.64 -13.13 8.61
C GLU A 22 -1.12 -11.96 9.43
N VAL A 23 -1.22 -12.02 10.75
CA VAL A 23 -0.71 -10.98 11.66
C VAL A 23 0.48 -11.52 12.41
N THR A 24 1.63 -10.88 12.27
CA THR A 24 2.84 -11.21 13.04
C THR A 24 3.02 -10.17 14.13
N MET A 25 3.28 -10.59 15.37
CA MET A 25 3.55 -9.67 16.49
C MET A 25 4.90 -9.99 17.14
N ILE A 26 5.63 -8.93 17.47
CA ILE A 26 6.86 -8.97 18.27
C ILE A 26 6.52 -8.48 19.67
N VAL A 27 6.85 -9.32 20.64
CA VAL A 27 6.50 -9.15 22.05
C VAL A 27 7.76 -9.10 22.88
N ASP A 28 7.88 -8.10 23.74
CA ASP A 28 8.91 -8.09 24.78
C ASP A 28 8.68 -9.25 25.75
N GLY A 29 9.70 -10.10 25.91
CA GLY A 29 9.56 -11.35 26.66
C GLY A 29 9.31 -11.15 28.15
N CYS A 30 9.75 -10.01 28.68
CA CYS A 30 9.66 -9.70 30.09
C CYS A 30 8.29 -9.09 30.46
N SER A 31 7.89 -8.06 29.72
CA SER A 31 6.69 -7.28 30.00
C SER A 31 5.43 -7.79 29.32
N GLY A 32 5.59 -8.54 28.22
CA GLY A 32 4.48 -8.89 27.34
C GLY A 32 4.02 -7.74 26.43
N ALA A 33 4.69 -6.59 26.45
CA ALA A 33 4.34 -5.48 25.56
C ALA A 33 4.51 -5.88 24.09
N VAL A 34 3.53 -5.55 23.26
CA VAL A 34 3.68 -5.65 21.81
C VAL A 34 4.52 -4.47 21.36
N VAL A 35 5.75 -4.75 20.94
CA VAL A 35 6.73 -3.73 20.54
C VAL A 35 6.76 -3.54 19.03
N GLY A 36 6.30 -4.52 18.26
CA GLY A 36 6.22 -4.44 16.80
C GLY A 36 5.17 -5.39 16.25
N TRP A 37 4.68 -5.13 15.04
CA TRP A 37 3.75 -6.01 14.34
C TRP A 37 3.74 -5.74 12.84
N SER A 38 3.30 -6.72 12.06
CA SER A 38 3.10 -6.60 10.62
C SER A 38 1.87 -7.39 10.17
N VAL A 39 1.43 -7.13 8.93
CA VAL A 39 0.30 -7.84 8.30
C VAL A 39 0.70 -8.29 6.91
N ALA A 40 0.52 -9.56 6.62
CA ALA A 40 0.84 -10.16 5.33
C ALA A 40 -0.32 -10.98 4.75
N LEU A 41 -0.19 -11.37 3.48
CA LEU A 41 -1.13 -12.29 2.81
C LEU A 41 -1.00 -13.73 3.31
N SER A 42 0.18 -14.08 3.82
CA SER A 42 0.53 -15.40 4.33
C SER A 42 1.71 -15.28 5.29
N GLU A 43 1.90 -16.30 6.13
CA GLU A 43 3.07 -16.42 6.99
C GLU A 43 4.35 -16.49 6.14
N THR A 44 5.27 -15.57 6.37
CA THR A 44 6.54 -15.49 5.65
C THR A 44 7.62 -14.89 6.56
N ALA A 45 8.88 -15.24 6.32
CA ALA A 45 10.02 -14.57 6.97
C ALA A 45 10.04 -13.05 6.73
N VAL A 46 9.44 -12.57 5.63
CA VAL A 46 9.26 -11.13 5.33
C VAL A 46 8.32 -10.48 6.34
N ALA A 47 7.22 -11.14 6.69
CA ALA A 47 6.30 -10.60 7.70
C ALA A 47 6.99 -10.46 9.06
N VAL A 48 7.82 -11.43 9.45
CA VAL A 48 8.60 -11.37 10.70
C VAL A 48 9.63 -10.24 10.66
N ALA A 49 10.36 -10.11 9.55
CA ALA A 49 11.31 -9.03 9.32
C ALA A 49 10.65 -7.64 9.41
N ASP A 50 9.48 -7.47 8.77
CA ASP A 50 8.72 -6.22 8.80
C ASP A 50 8.22 -5.90 10.21
N ALA A 51 7.77 -6.90 10.96
CA ALA A 51 7.32 -6.72 12.33
C ALA A 51 8.48 -6.32 13.26
N LEU A 52 9.67 -6.91 13.07
CA LEU A 52 10.90 -6.53 13.77
C LEU A 52 11.34 -5.10 13.39
N ARG A 53 11.31 -4.75 12.11
CA ARG A 53 11.62 -3.39 11.62
C ARG A 53 10.68 -2.36 12.23
N HIS A 54 9.38 -2.65 12.22
CA HIS A 54 8.38 -1.79 12.84
C HIS A 54 8.70 -1.56 14.31
N GLY A 55 9.00 -2.61 15.07
CA GLY A 55 9.36 -2.46 16.48
C GLY A 55 10.65 -1.67 16.69
N MET A 56 11.69 -1.94 15.91
CA MET A 56 12.97 -1.23 16.07
C MET A 56 12.96 0.22 15.58
N THR A 57 11.86 0.67 14.97
CA THR A 57 11.61 2.09 14.68
C THR A 57 11.27 2.88 15.94
N HIS A 58 10.76 2.21 16.98
CA HIS A 58 10.24 2.85 18.18
C HIS A 58 10.94 2.36 19.45
N PHE A 59 11.56 1.19 19.40
CA PHE A 59 12.22 0.55 20.53
C PHE A 59 13.67 0.18 20.16
N PRO A 60 14.59 0.18 21.13
CA PRO A 60 15.95 -0.27 20.89
C PRO A 60 15.99 -1.74 20.42
N PRO A 61 16.95 -2.14 19.58
CA PRO A 61 17.15 -3.53 19.22
C PRO A 61 17.35 -4.41 20.47
N PRO A 62 16.69 -5.58 20.56
CA PRO A 62 16.91 -6.51 21.66
C PRO A 62 18.31 -7.16 21.56
N LEU A 63 18.74 -7.85 22.61
CA LEU A 63 19.93 -8.72 22.52
C LEU A 63 19.61 -10.08 21.88
N GLY A 64 18.36 -10.53 22.06
CA GLY A 64 17.91 -11.85 21.65
C GLY A 64 16.51 -11.82 21.06
N TYR A 65 16.31 -12.53 19.95
CA TYR A 65 15.00 -12.80 19.37
C TYR A 65 14.65 -14.28 19.54
N TYR A 66 13.41 -14.57 19.93
CA TYR A 66 12.93 -15.94 20.07
C TYR A 66 11.73 -16.12 19.15
N SER A 67 11.76 -17.17 18.33
CA SER A 67 10.67 -17.58 17.45
C SER A 67 10.47 -19.09 17.53
N ASP A 68 9.31 -19.60 17.12
CA ASP A 68 9.05 -21.03 17.11
C ASP A 68 9.64 -21.64 15.81
N ASN A 69 9.97 -22.94 15.82
CA ASN A 69 10.49 -23.62 14.64
C ASN A 69 9.36 -23.99 13.65
N GLY A 70 8.48 -23.04 13.36
CA GLY A 70 7.56 -23.15 12.25
C GLY A 70 8.34 -23.17 10.93
N SER A 71 7.92 -23.98 9.97
CA SER A 71 8.59 -24.09 8.65
C SER A 71 8.67 -22.77 7.87
N GLY A 72 7.96 -21.72 8.31
CA GLY A 72 7.98 -20.37 7.75
C GLY A 72 8.94 -19.39 8.44
N GLU A 73 9.43 -19.70 9.65
CA GLU A 73 10.23 -18.78 10.48
C GLU A 73 11.75 -19.00 10.38
N THR A 74 12.22 -20.14 9.89
CA THR A 74 13.65 -20.38 9.61
C THR A 74 13.93 -20.27 8.11
N GLY A 75 13.94 -19.04 7.59
CA GLY A 75 14.42 -18.74 6.25
C GLY A 75 15.81 -18.10 6.30
N ASP A 76 16.65 -18.37 5.29
CA ASP A 76 17.95 -17.72 5.06
C ASP A 76 17.95 -16.18 5.20
N MET A 77 16.78 -15.54 5.17
CA MET A 77 16.66 -14.09 5.31
C MET A 77 16.74 -13.59 6.77
N LEU A 78 16.36 -14.38 7.77
CA LEU A 78 16.48 -13.98 9.18
C LEU A 78 17.82 -14.40 9.77
N ASP A 79 18.21 -15.66 9.55
CA ASP A 79 19.23 -16.33 10.37
C ASP A 79 20.56 -16.58 9.65
N LYS A 80 20.63 -16.35 8.33
CA LYS A 80 21.87 -16.60 7.59
C LYS A 80 22.99 -15.76 8.15
N GLU A 81 24.08 -16.43 8.53
CA GLU A 81 25.20 -15.89 9.29
C GLU A 81 25.71 -14.53 8.75
N THR A 82 25.74 -14.38 7.42
CA THR A 82 26.23 -13.17 6.75
C THR A 82 25.12 -12.21 6.32
N THR A 83 24.06 -12.70 5.67
CA THR A 83 23.03 -11.86 5.02
C THR A 83 21.73 -11.73 5.81
N GLY A 84 21.56 -12.51 6.88
CA GLY A 84 20.39 -12.51 7.73
C GLY A 84 20.19 -11.16 8.42
N ILE A 85 18.94 -10.79 8.68
CA ILE A 85 18.63 -9.54 9.39
C ILE A 85 19.19 -9.58 10.81
N LEU A 86 18.99 -10.68 11.55
CA LEU A 86 19.31 -10.75 12.98
C LEU A 86 20.83 -10.70 13.26
N PRO A 87 21.70 -11.47 12.56
CA PRO A 87 23.14 -11.39 12.78
C PRO A 87 23.73 -10.02 12.44
N ARG A 88 23.20 -9.33 11.41
CA ARG A 88 23.68 -8.00 11.00
C ARG A 88 23.53 -6.95 12.10
N ILE A 89 22.41 -6.96 12.81
CA ILE A 89 22.12 -6.04 13.93
C ILE A 89 22.63 -6.56 15.28
N GLY A 90 23.34 -7.69 15.29
CA GLY A 90 23.88 -8.30 16.52
C GLY A 90 22.82 -8.90 17.43
N ILE A 91 21.69 -9.33 16.87
CA ILE A 91 20.64 -10.04 17.61
C ILE A 91 20.89 -11.53 17.52
N GLU A 92 20.99 -12.18 18.67
CA GLU A 92 21.07 -13.63 18.74
C GLU A 92 19.67 -14.23 18.53
N HIS A 93 19.55 -15.24 17.66
CA HIS A 93 18.30 -15.94 17.42
C HIS A 93 18.22 -17.22 18.25
N PHE A 94 17.20 -17.31 19.08
CA PHE A 94 16.89 -18.46 19.90
C PHE A 94 15.69 -19.20 19.31
N THR A 95 15.93 -20.40 18.80
CA THR A 95 14.85 -21.33 18.45
C THR A 95 14.50 -22.21 19.65
N GLY A 96 13.26 -22.70 19.74
CA GLY A 96 12.77 -23.51 20.86
C GLY A 96 13.75 -24.59 21.37
N ILE A 97 14.09 -24.53 22.67
CA ILE A 97 14.74 -25.64 23.37
C ILE A 97 13.67 -26.73 23.61
N PRO A 98 13.89 -28.00 23.22
CA PRO A 98 12.97 -29.08 23.53
C PRO A 98 12.66 -29.12 25.04
N GLY A 99 11.39 -28.93 25.42
CA GLY A 99 10.92 -29.09 26.80
C GLY A 99 10.74 -27.82 27.65
N ASN A 100 10.94 -26.60 27.14
CA ASN A 100 10.63 -25.36 27.88
C ASN A 100 9.51 -24.52 27.21
N PRO A 101 8.23 -24.89 27.39
CA PRO A 101 7.09 -24.35 26.63
C PRO A 101 6.62 -22.94 27.05
N GLN A 102 7.32 -22.23 27.94
CA GLN A 102 6.81 -20.99 28.54
C GLN A 102 6.66 -19.83 27.54
N GLY A 103 7.50 -19.75 26.50
CA GLY A 103 7.41 -18.71 25.47
C GLY A 103 6.13 -18.81 24.64
N ARG A 104 5.75 -20.04 24.26
CA ARG A 104 4.59 -20.34 23.42
C ARG A 104 3.27 -19.96 24.08
N GLY A 105 3.11 -20.24 25.37
CA GLY A 105 1.88 -19.93 26.12
C GLY A 105 1.62 -18.43 26.31
N LYS A 106 2.66 -17.57 26.25
CA LYS A 106 2.50 -16.12 26.36
C LYS A 106 1.88 -15.54 25.08
N ILE A 107 2.39 -15.95 23.92
CA ILE A 107 1.90 -15.49 22.62
C ILE A 107 0.51 -16.04 22.32
N GLU A 108 0.22 -17.31 22.64
CA GLU A 108 -1.12 -17.85 22.44
C GLU A 108 -2.20 -17.05 23.20
N ARG A 109 -1.87 -16.62 24.44
CA ARG A 109 -2.75 -15.75 25.23
C ARG A 109 -2.88 -14.35 24.64
N LEU A 110 -1.84 -13.84 23.98
CA LEU A 110 -1.88 -12.56 23.28
C LEU A 110 -2.96 -12.57 22.18
N TRP A 111 -3.02 -13.63 21.38
CA TRP A 111 -4.05 -13.78 20.34
C TRP A 111 -5.46 -13.75 20.90
N GLN A 112 -5.68 -14.44 22.03
CA GLN A 112 -6.97 -14.44 22.73
C GLN A 112 -7.35 -13.08 23.31
N THR A 113 -6.39 -12.18 23.50
CA THR A 113 -6.61 -10.84 24.07
C THR A 113 -6.78 -9.77 23.00
N ILE A 114 -6.08 -9.89 21.86
CA ILE A 114 -6.04 -8.86 20.82
C ILE A 114 -6.79 -9.30 19.56
N THR A 115 -6.24 -10.27 18.83
CA THR A 115 -6.67 -10.56 17.45
C THR A 115 -7.99 -11.32 17.39
N ILE A 116 -8.24 -12.24 18.32
CA ILE A 116 -9.51 -13.00 18.38
C ILE A 116 -10.69 -12.07 18.74
N PRO A 117 -10.62 -11.24 19.81
CA PRO A 117 -11.69 -10.28 20.11
C PRO A 117 -11.92 -9.27 18.99
N LEU A 118 -10.86 -8.80 18.32
CA LEU A 118 -10.99 -7.91 17.17
C LEU A 118 -11.69 -8.61 16.00
N ALA A 119 -11.30 -9.84 15.67
CA ALA A 119 -11.92 -10.60 14.58
C ALA A 119 -13.43 -10.80 14.80
N LYS A 120 -13.86 -10.99 16.06
CA LYS A 120 -15.27 -11.14 16.44
C LYS A 120 -16.12 -9.89 16.21
N GLN A 121 -15.51 -8.71 16.08
CA GLN A 121 -16.23 -7.47 15.76
C GLN A 121 -16.64 -7.41 14.28
N TYR A 122 -16.05 -8.24 13.43
CA TYR A 122 -16.37 -8.28 12.01
C TYR A 122 -17.44 -9.32 11.68
N ALA A 123 -18.37 -8.92 10.80
CA ALA A 123 -19.39 -9.83 10.26
C ALA A 123 -18.79 -11.03 9.51
N THR A 124 -17.52 -10.93 9.10
CA THR A 124 -16.78 -11.95 8.35
C THR A 124 -15.97 -12.90 9.24
N TYR A 125 -16.23 -12.91 10.55
CA TYR A 125 -15.59 -13.80 11.51
C TYR A 125 -15.75 -15.28 11.12
N GLN A 126 -14.65 -16.03 11.23
CA GLN A 126 -14.50 -17.44 10.83
C GLN A 126 -13.73 -18.28 11.86
N GLY A 127 -13.74 -17.87 13.13
CA GLY A 127 -13.15 -18.65 14.21
C GLY A 127 -13.95 -19.91 14.56
N LYS A 128 -13.38 -20.77 15.40
CA LYS A 128 -13.97 -22.08 15.76
C LYS A 128 -15.30 -22.00 16.49
N ASP A 129 -15.57 -20.88 17.15
CA ASP A 129 -16.79 -20.59 17.92
C ASP A 129 -17.81 -19.75 17.12
N ALA A 130 -17.59 -19.57 15.81
CA ALA A 130 -18.58 -18.94 14.93
C ALA A 130 -19.79 -19.86 14.72
N ASP A 131 -21.00 -19.28 14.65
CA ASP A 131 -22.20 -20.02 14.26
C ASP A 131 -22.06 -20.54 12.82
N ALA A 132 -22.14 -21.87 12.66
CA ALA A 132 -21.84 -22.54 11.40
C ALA A 132 -22.80 -22.13 10.27
N GLU A 133 -24.08 -21.86 10.59
CA GLU A 133 -25.06 -21.46 9.59
C GLU A 133 -24.81 -20.03 9.10
N THR A 134 -24.55 -19.12 10.02
CA THR A 134 -24.21 -17.72 9.73
C THR A 134 -22.91 -17.63 8.94
N LEU A 135 -21.86 -18.35 9.36
CA LEU A 135 -20.58 -18.43 8.65
C LEU A 135 -20.77 -18.87 7.19
N ARG A 136 -21.59 -19.92 6.98
CA ARG A 136 -21.89 -20.44 5.64
C ARG A 136 -22.63 -19.41 4.79
N LYS A 137 -23.63 -18.72 5.35
CA LYS A 137 -24.38 -17.67 4.66
C LYS A 137 -23.47 -16.51 4.24
N VAL A 138 -22.67 -15.98 5.18
CA VAL A 138 -21.72 -14.89 4.93
C VAL A 138 -20.67 -15.32 3.89
N SER A 139 -20.08 -16.50 4.04
CA SER A 139 -19.08 -17.03 3.10
C SER A 139 -19.62 -17.17 1.68
N ASN A 140 -20.84 -17.67 1.53
CA ASN A 140 -21.50 -17.80 0.22
C ASN A 140 -21.82 -16.45 -0.40
N ALA A 141 -22.30 -15.48 0.40
CA ALA A 141 -22.58 -14.13 -0.08
C ALA A 141 -21.31 -13.42 -0.57
N LEU A 142 -20.22 -13.50 0.20
CA LEU A 142 -18.91 -12.96 -0.17
C LEU A 142 -18.35 -13.63 -1.44
N ALA A 143 -18.40 -14.96 -1.53
CA ALA A 143 -17.92 -15.69 -2.70
C ALA A 143 -18.72 -15.34 -3.97
N SER A 144 -20.05 -15.19 -3.83
CA SER A 144 -20.93 -14.74 -4.92
C SER A 144 -20.54 -13.35 -5.41
N ALA A 145 -20.35 -12.40 -4.48
CA ALA A 145 -19.97 -11.03 -4.81
C ALA A 145 -18.61 -10.97 -5.52
N GLN A 146 -17.59 -11.67 -5.00
CA GLN A 146 -16.26 -11.74 -5.65
C GLN A 146 -16.31 -12.34 -7.06
N LYS A 147 -17.18 -13.34 -7.29
CA LYS A 147 -17.33 -13.97 -8.62
C LYS A 147 -17.93 -13.00 -9.64
N VAL A 148 -18.91 -12.18 -9.24
CA VAL A 148 -19.51 -11.15 -10.10
C VAL A 148 -18.52 -10.04 -10.38
N GLN A 149 -17.80 -9.57 -9.36
CA GLN A 149 -16.77 -8.55 -9.48
C GLN A 149 -15.64 -8.99 -10.43
N LYS A 150 -15.15 -10.23 -10.31
CA LYS A 150 -14.14 -10.81 -11.23
C LYS A 150 -14.61 -10.86 -12.69
N LYS A 151 -15.92 -10.93 -12.93
CA LYS A 151 -16.52 -10.91 -14.27
C LYS A 151 -16.80 -9.51 -14.80
N GLY A 152 -16.44 -8.46 -14.05
CA GLY A 152 -16.68 -7.06 -14.43
C GLY A 152 -18.15 -6.68 -14.54
N LYS A 153 -19.04 -7.41 -13.83
CA LYS A 153 -20.48 -7.15 -13.83
C LYS A 153 -20.86 -6.31 -12.62
N GLU A 154 -21.95 -5.55 -12.74
CA GLU A 154 -22.54 -4.83 -11.63
C GLU A 154 -23.03 -5.79 -10.54
N LEU A 155 -22.78 -5.41 -9.28
CA LEU A 155 -23.18 -6.17 -8.12
C LEU A 155 -24.66 -5.90 -7.82
N SER A 156 -25.39 -6.93 -7.39
CA SER A 156 -26.70 -6.71 -6.78
C SER A 156 -26.56 -6.04 -5.41
N LYS A 157 -27.61 -5.33 -4.95
CA LYS A 157 -27.63 -4.70 -3.61
C LYS A 157 -27.23 -5.66 -2.48
N ALA A 158 -27.64 -6.92 -2.57
CA ALA A 158 -27.28 -7.95 -1.57
C ALA A 158 -25.77 -8.28 -1.60
N GLN A 159 -25.15 -8.29 -2.79
CA GLN A 159 -23.72 -8.54 -2.96
C GLN A 159 -22.89 -7.32 -2.53
N GLU A 160 -23.37 -6.11 -2.80
CA GLU A 160 -22.76 -4.87 -2.31
C GLU A 160 -22.79 -4.80 -0.79
N ALA A 161 -23.93 -5.12 -0.17
CA ALA A 161 -24.06 -5.20 1.28
C ALA A 161 -23.10 -6.23 1.89
N ALA A 162 -23.00 -7.42 1.28
CA ALA A 162 -22.07 -8.46 1.73
C ALA A 162 -20.60 -8.00 1.66
N LEU A 163 -20.17 -7.35 0.56
CA LEU A 163 -18.81 -6.82 0.44
C LEU A 163 -18.55 -5.66 1.39
N SER A 164 -19.54 -4.80 1.61
CA SER A 164 -19.44 -3.66 2.52
C SER A 164 -19.33 -4.09 3.98
N ALA A 165 -19.91 -5.25 4.33
CA ALA A 165 -19.77 -5.87 5.65
C ALA A 165 -18.36 -6.41 5.93
N ALA A 166 -17.52 -6.61 4.90
CA ALA A 166 -16.11 -6.92 5.09
C ALA A 166 -15.32 -5.61 5.30
N PRO A 167 -14.49 -5.51 6.36
CA PRO A 167 -13.68 -4.31 6.60
C PRO A 167 -12.74 -4.04 5.42
N THR A 168 -12.48 -2.77 5.16
CA THR A 168 -11.41 -2.38 4.22
C THR A 168 -10.03 -2.67 4.83
N TRP A 169 -8.99 -2.74 4.01
CA TRP A 169 -7.61 -2.77 4.50
C TRP A 169 -7.31 -1.63 5.47
N ALA A 170 -7.64 -0.40 5.11
CA ALA A 170 -7.38 0.77 5.95
C ALA A 170 -8.12 0.69 7.30
N GLN A 171 -9.38 0.26 7.29
CA GLN A 171 -10.14 0.04 8.52
C GLN A 171 -9.52 -1.06 9.38
N PHE A 172 -9.15 -2.19 8.77
CA PHE A 172 -8.52 -3.29 9.48
C PHE A 172 -7.20 -2.88 10.16
N ILE A 173 -6.36 -2.12 9.46
CA ILE A 173 -5.10 -1.60 10.00
C ILE A 173 -5.35 -0.67 11.20
N ALA A 174 -6.28 0.27 11.07
CA ALA A 174 -6.65 1.18 12.16
C ALA A 174 -7.20 0.44 13.38
N ASP A 175 -8.09 -0.54 13.16
CA ASP A 175 -8.70 -1.32 14.24
C ASP A 175 -7.66 -2.22 14.93
N LEU A 176 -6.69 -2.76 14.18
CA LEU A 176 -5.58 -3.56 14.73
C LEU A 176 -4.63 -2.69 15.57
N GLU A 177 -4.23 -1.53 15.06
CA GLU A 177 -3.40 -0.56 15.77
C GLU A 177 -4.04 -0.16 17.10
N GLU A 178 -5.33 0.18 17.07
CA GLU A 178 -6.09 0.55 18.26
C GLU A 178 -6.26 -0.63 19.24
N ALA A 179 -6.43 -1.85 18.75
CA ALA A 179 -6.49 -3.04 19.60
C ALA A 179 -5.15 -3.33 20.30
N VAL A 180 -4.02 -3.15 19.59
CA VAL A 180 -2.67 -3.24 20.15
C VAL A 180 -2.43 -2.12 21.18
N ARG A 181 -2.84 -0.89 20.87
CA ARG A 181 -2.72 0.25 21.79
C ARG A 181 -3.48 0.00 23.09
N ARG A 182 -4.74 -0.43 23.03
CA ARG A 182 -5.54 -0.76 24.22
C ARG A 182 -4.89 -1.85 25.06
N TYR A 183 -4.39 -2.91 24.43
CA TYR A 183 -3.64 -3.96 25.11
C TYR A 183 -2.42 -3.40 25.84
N ASN A 184 -1.59 -2.62 25.16
CA ASN A 184 -0.33 -2.11 25.71
C ASN A 184 -0.52 -1.06 26.82
N PHE A 185 -1.52 -0.18 26.68
CA PHE A 185 -1.60 1.05 27.46
C PHE A 185 -2.81 1.14 28.40
N GLU A 186 -3.87 0.36 28.19
CA GLU A 186 -5.11 0.49 28.97
C GLU A 186 -5.45 -0.76 29.77
N HIS A 187 -5.08 -1.95 29.28
CA HIS A 187 -5.42 -3.20 29.93
C HIS A 187 -4.39 -3.58 31.01
N GLU A 188 -4.81 -3.59 32.28
CA GLU A 188 -3.97 -4.07 33.39
C GLU A 188 -3.95 -5.59 33.47
N HIS A 189 -2.76 -6.18 33.50
CA HIS A 189 -2.59 -7.63 33.52
C HIS A 189 -2.28 -8.14 34.92
N ARG A 190 -3.16 -8.96 35.48
CA ARG A 190 -2.96 -9.61 36.80
C ARG A 190 -1.69 -10.47 36.90
N SER A 191 -1.17 -10.94 35.77
CA SER A 191 0.09 -11.69 35.70
C SER A 191 1.33 -10.81 35.84
N LEU A 192 1.20 -9.49 35.68
CA LEU A 192 2.30 -8.55 35.88
C LEU A 192 2.35 -8.08 37.34
N PRO A 193 3.52 -7.63 37.84
CA PRO A 193 3.62 -7.05 39.17
C PRO A 193 2.68 -5.86 39.37
N LYS A 194 2.44 -5.53 40.63
CA LYS A 194 1.76 -4.27 40.97
C LYS A 194 2.77 -3.13 40.90
N ASN A 195 2.34 -2.01 40.33
CA ASN A 195 3.08 -0.76 40.39
C ASN A 195 3.23 -0.34 41.87
N PRO A 196 4.47 -0.14 42.36
CA PRO A 196 4.71 0.24 43.75
C PRO A 196 4.05 1.56 44.18
N GLU A 197 3.87 2.50 43.24
CA GLU A 197 3.27 3.82 43.49
C GLU A 197 1.75 3.78 43.40
N ALA A 198 1.20 3.10 42.38
CA ALA A 198 -0.25 3.10 42.13
C ALA A 198 -1.01 1.95 42.84
N GLY A 199 -0.32 0.91 43.31
CA GLY A 199 -0.92 -0.27 43.96
C GLY A 199 -1.75 -1.18 43.03
N ARG A 200 -1.86 -0.85 41.74
CA ARG A 200 -2.56 -1.60 40.68
C ARG A 200 -1.58 -2.42 39.85
N HIS A 201 -2.08 -3.44 39.14
CA HIS A 201 -1.25 -4.20 38.21
C HIS A 201 -0.81 -3.32 37.05
N PHE A 202 0.41 -3.53 36.55
CA PHE A 202 0.88 -2.81 35.37
C PHE A 202 0.09 -3.18 34.11
N THR A 203 0.01 -2.23 33.17
CA THR A 203 -0.19 -2.54 31.76
C THR A 203 1.15 -3.03 31.16
N PRO A 204 1.15 -3.74 30.02
CA PRO A 204 2.37 -4.27 29.46
C PRO A 204 3.41 -3.18 29.18
N MET A 205 2.99 -2.06 28.57
CA MET A 205 3.93 -0.98 28.25
C MET A 205 4.43 -0.24 29.50
N LYS A 206 3.57 -0.02 30.50
CA LYS A 206 4.02 0.61 31.75
C LYS A 206 5.03 -0.24 32.50
N TYR A 207 4.91 -1.56 32.42
CA TYR A 207 5.91 -2.45 32.99
C TYR A 207 7.21 -2.47 32.17
N TYR A 208 7.12 -2.40 30.84
CA TYR A 208 8.29 -2.24 29.97
C TYR A 208 9.07 -0.97 30.35
N GLU A 209 8.40 0.18 30.41
CA GLU A 209 8.99 1.47 30.80
C GLU A 209 9.66 1.39 32.18
N TYR A 210 8.94 0.86 33.18
CA TYR A 210 9.49 0.65 34.52
C TYR A 210 10.78 -0.20 34.50
N ARG A 211 10.81 -1.27 33.71
CA ARG A 211 11.99 -2.14 33.60
C ARG A 211 13.14 -1.48 32.85
N MET A 212 12.87 -0.65 31.85
CA MET A 212 13.90 0.16 31.21
C MET A 212 14.57 1.12 32.19
N GLU A 213 13.79 1.71 33.11
CA GLU A 213 14.31 2.61 34.13
C GLU A 213 15.07 1.87 35.23
N THR A 214 14.56 0.71 35.69
CA THR A 214 15.14 0.00 36.85
C THR A 214 16.28 -0.96 36.51
N ASP A 215 16.33 -1.51 35.31
CA ASP A 215 17.31 -2.55 34.94
C ASP A 215 18.70 -1.94 34.56
N GLY A 216 18.80 -0.62 34.48
CA GLY A 216 20.06 0.14 34.32
C GLY A 216 20.79 -0.10 32.98
N MET A 217 22.12 -0.04 32.99
CA MET A 217 23.01 -0.16 31.81
C MET A 217 22.97 -1.52 31.07
N ARG A 218 22.07 -2.44 31.42
CA ARG A 218 21.96 -3.76 30.78
C ARG A 218 21.12 -3.73 29.49
N VAL A 219 20.55 -2.58 29.14
CA VAL A 219 19.68 -2.42 27.98
C VAL A 219 20.18 -1.25 27.13
N LYS A 220 20.34 -1.49 25.82
CA LYS A 220 20.62 -0.42 24.85
C LYS A 220 19.42 0.52 24.83
N THR A 221 19.63 1.82 24.97
CA THR A 221 18.55 2.83 24.98
C THR A 221 18.39 3.54 23.64
N ASP A 222 19.41 3.45 22.79
CA ASP A 222 19.42 4.12 21.50
C ASP A 222 18.59 3.33 20.49
N VAL A 223 17.55 3.97 19.98
CA VAL A 223 16.83 3.53 18.78
C VAL A 223 17.72 3.71 17.55
N LEU A 224 17.54 2.84 16.56
CA LEU A 224 18.24 2.99 15.29
C LEU A 224 17.69 4.22 14.55
N SER A 225 18.57 5.01 13.95
CA SER A 225 18.17 6.10 13.07
C SER A 225 17.39 5.56 11.85
N PRO A 226 16.55 6.38 11.20
CA PRO A 226 15.85 5.96 9.97
C PRO A 226 16.80 5.45 8.88
N LEU A 227 18.02 6.01 8.80
CA LEU A 227 19.04 5.58 7.86
C LEU A 227 19.59 4.20 8.23
N GLU A 228 19.92 3.99 9.52
CA GLU A 228 20.36 2.66 9.99
C GLU A 228 19.27 1.60 9.77
N LEU A 229 18.00 1.91 10.05
CA LEU A 229 16.89 1.00 9.78
C LEU A 229 16.77 0.66 8.30
N ASP A 230 16.89 1.65 7.40
CA ASP A 230 16.83 1.42 5.96
C ASP A 230 17.99 0.54 5.45
N PHE A 231 19.21 0.76 5.95
CA PHE A 231 20.39 -0.01 5.54
C PHE A 231 20.44 -1.43 6.12
N MET A 232 19.88 -1.65 7.31
CA MET A 232 19.97 -2.91 8.05
C MET A 232 18.84 -3.90 7.74
N TYR A 233 17.71 -3.44 7.22
CA TYR A 233 16.53 -4.29 6.97
C TYR A 233 16.29 -4.64 5.51
N ARG A 234 17.04 -4.04 4.57
CA ARG A 234 17.04 -4.50 3.19
C ARG A 234 17.46 -5.98 3.14
N PRO A 235 16.67 -6.87 2.51
CA PRO A 235 17.10 -8.22 2.20
C PRO A 235 18.42 -8.19 1.44
N GLU A 236 19.31 -9.13 1.75
CA GLU A 236 20.62 -9.23 1.12
C GLU A 236 20.84 -10.60 0.49
N GLU A 237 21.41 -10.60 -0.71
CA GLU A 237 21.87 -11.82 -1.39
C GLU A 237 23.36 -11.76 -1.67
N GLU A 238 24.04 -12.90 -1.49
CA GLU A 238 25.41 -13.06 -1.97
C GLU A 238 25.40 -13.15 -3.50
N ARG A 239 26.13 -12.25 -4.15
CA ARG A 239 26.30 -12.23 -5.61
C ARG A 239 27.77 -12.06 -5.94
N ILE A 240 28.11 -12.34 -7.19
CA ILE A 240 29.45 -12.15 -7.72
C ILE A 240 29.33 -11.13 -8.86
N PRO A 241 29.88 -9.92 -8.71
CA PRO A 241 29.90 -8.94 -9.77
C PRO A 241 30.78 -9.44 -10.93
N ASP A 242 30.39 -9.08 -12.14
CA ASP A 242 31.20 -9.28 -13.34
C ASP A 242 31.13 -8.01 -14.20
N ARG A 243 32.31 -7.53 -14.64
CA ARG A 243 32.44 -6.38 -15.55
C ARG A 243 31.66 -5.13 -15.09
N GLY A 244 31.70 -4.84 -13.79
CA GLY A 244 31.05 -3.67 -13.20
C GLY A 244 29.54 -3.83 -12.98
N ALA A 245 28.99 -5.02 -13.24
CA ALA A 245 27.58 -5.31 -13.08
C ALA A 245 27.35 -6.44 -12.08
N VAL A 246 26.20 -6.42 -11.42
CA VAL A 246 25.73 -7.50 -10.55
C VAL A 246 24.30 -7.86 -10.90
N SER A 247 24.00 -9.15 -10.99
CA SER A 247 22.66 -9.65 -11.25
C SER A 247 21.95 -9.99 -9.94
N LEU A 248 20.68 -9.62 -9.87
CA LEU A 248 19.81 -9.94 -8.74
C LEU A 248 18.41 -10.19 -9.30
N HIS A 249 17.84 -11.35 -9.00
CA HIS A 249 16.62 -11.85 -9.65
C HIS A 249 16.74 -11.79 -11.19
N ASN A 250 15.79 -11.15 -11.87
CA ASN A 250 15.79 -10.91 -13.32
C ASN A 250 16.40 -9.55 -13.70
N ASN A 251 17.00 -8.82 -12.75
CA ASN A 251 17.52 -7.49 -12.93
C ASN A 251 19.07 -7.48 -12.97
N THR A 252 19.63 -6.47 -13.63
CA THR A 252 21.08 -6.23 -13.67
C THR A 252 21.34 -4.80 -13.21
N TYR A 253 22.25 -4.63 -12.28
CA TYR A 253 22.62 -3.35 -11.69
C TYR A 253 24.08 -3.05 -12.01
N PHE A 254 24.42 -1.79 -12.27
CA PHE A 254 25.77 -1.40 -12.67
C PHE A 254 26.31 -0.26 -11.80
N HIS A 255 27.60 -0.34 -11.48
CA HIS A 255 28.40 0.74 -10.92
C HIS A 255 29.88 0.54 -11.28
N GLN A 256 30.62 1.61 -11.55
CA GLN A 256 32.03 1.50 -11.95
C GLN A 256 32.91 0.84 -10.87
N GLU A 257 32.66 1.13 -9.60
CA GLU A 257 33.41 0.53 -8.48
C GLU A 257 33.27 -0.99 -8.39
N LEU A 258 32.25 -1.60 -9.01
CA LEU A 258 32.12 -3.07 -9.07
C LEU A 258 33.16 -3.74 -9.97
N LEU A 259 33.90 -2.98 -10.80
CA LEU A 259 35.00 -3.51 -11.60
C LEU A 259 36.12 -4.07 -10.71
N ASP A 260 36.40 -3.41 -9.59
CA ASP A 260 37.46 -3.80 -8.64
C ASP A 260 37.07 -5.05 -7.82
N TYR A 261 35.78 -5.38 -7.81
CA TYR A 261 35.21 -6.53 -7.09
C TYR A 261 34.76 -7.66 -8.04
N SER A 262 35.17 -7.61 -9.32
CA SER A 262 34.83 -8.63 -10.31
C SER A 262 35.33 -10.01 -9.88
N GLY A 263 34.43 -11.00 -9.86
CA GLY A 263 34.75 -12.37 -9.41
C GLY A 263 34.83 -12.55 -7.89
N GLN A 264 34.68 -11.48 -7.10
CA GLN A 264 34.63 -11.56 -5.63
C GLN A 264 33.20 -11.65 -5.14
N LYS A 265 32.97 -12.33 -4.01
CA LYS A 265 31.66 -12.33 -3.37
C LYS A 265 31.36 -10.94 -2.79
N VAL A 266 30.19 -10.42 -3.09
CA VAL A 266 29.63 -9.20 -2.50
C VAL A 266 28.24 -9.49 -1.96
N ARG A 267 27.74 -8.60 -1.11
CA ARG A 267 26.37 -8.63 -0.59
C ARG A 267 25.55 -7.55 -1.27
N VAL A 268 24.42 -7.93 -1.87
CA VAL A 268 23.53 -7.02 -2.58
C VAL A 268 22.27 -6.81 -1.77
N ALA A 269 22.15 -5.63 -1.17
CA ALA A 269 20.97 -5.20 -0.44
C ALA A 269 19.96 -4.54 -1.38
N TYR A 270 18.72 -5.02 -1.37
CA TYR A 270 17.66 -4.55 -2.26
C TYR A 270 16.39 -4.17 -1.51
N ASP A 271 15.55 -3.36 -2.15
CA ASP A 271 14.20 -3.07 -1.68
C ASP A 271 13.21 -3.89 -2.53
N ILE A 272 12.21 -4.50 -1.88
CA ILE A 272 11.18 -5.29 -2.55
C ILE A 272 10.13 -4.41 -3.25
N HIS A 273 10.04 -3.14 -2.87
CA HIS A 273 9.12 -2.15 -3.41
C HIS A 273 9.80 -1.18 -4.38
N ASP A 274 11.13 -1.07 -4.33
CA ASP A 274 11.94 -0.23 -5.22
C ASP A 274 13.11 -1.02 -5.83
N ALA A 275 13.05 -1.22 -7.14
CA ALA A 275 14.07 -1.93 -7.91
C ALA A 275 14.98 -1.01 -8.72
N ASP A 276 14.93 0.31 -8.55
CA ASP A 276 15.73 1.25 -9.33
C ASP A 276 17.22 1.18 -8.98
N HIS A 277 17.53 0.72 -7.77
CA HIS A 277 18.88 0.63 -7.28
C HIS A 277 19.06 -0.47 -6.24
N VAL A 278 20.30 -0.92 -6.09
CA VAL A 278 20.74 -1.80 -5.00
C VAL A 278 21.94 -1.19 -4.30
N ILE A 279 22.10 -1.50 -3.02
CA ILE A 279 23.29 -1.15 -2.25
C ILE A 279 24.19 -2.37 -2.24
N VAL A 280 25.40 -2.24 -2.77
CA VAL A 280 26.39 -3.31 -2.80
C VAL A 280 27.39 -3.09 -1.68
N LYS A 281 27.64 -4.14 -0.89
CA LYS A 281 28.55 -4.17 0.25
C LYS A 281 29.58 -5.28 0.07
N ASP A 282 30.76 -5.13 0.68
CA ASP A 282 31.69 -6.25 0.81
C ASP A 282 31.14 -7.30 1.79
N MET A 283 31.83 -8.43 1.94
CA MET A 283 31.38 -9.50 2.84
C MET A 283 31.36 -9.07 4.31
N GLN A 284 32.18 -8.07 4.68
CA GLN A 284 32.25 -7.47 6.01
C GLN A 284 31.14 -6.44 6.27
N GLY A 285 30.31 -6.12 5.26
CA GLY A 285 29.18 -5.20 5.37
C GLY A 285 29.53 -3.73 5.09
N LYS A 286 30.78 -3.41 4.69
CA LYS A 286 31.15 -2.07 4.26
C LYS A 286 30.51 -1.77 2.91
N VAL A 287 29.84 -0.64 2.80
CA VAL A 287 29.24 -0.20 1.53
C VAL A 287 30.35 0.02 0.51
N ILE A 288 30.24 -0.67 -0.63
CA ILE A 288 31.05 -0.45 -1.82
C ILE A 288 30.38 0.68 -2.59
N CYS A 289 29.16 0.45 -3.12
CA CYS A 289 28.49 1.40 -4.00
C CYS A 289 26.96 1.30 -4.00
N LYS A 290 26.29 2.30 -4.57
CA LYS A 290 24.88 2.24 -4.96
C LYS A 290 24.77 1.94 -6.45
N ALA A 291 24.48 0.69 -6.81
CA ALA A 291 24.41 0.25 -8.21
C ALA A 291 23.01 0.47 -8.80
N VAL A 292 22.95 1.03 -9.99
CA VAL A 292 21.70 1.48 -10.64
C VAL A 292 21.21 0.42 -11.63
N PHE A 293 19.90 0.19 -11.64
CA PHE A 293 19.26 -0.73 -12.57
C PHE A 293 19.59 -0.37 -14.03
N ASN A 294 20.14 -1.33 -14.78
CA ASN A 294 20.60 -1.15 -16.15
C ASN A 294 21.55 0.04 -16.36
N GLY A 295 22.31 0.47 -15.34
CA GLY A 295 23.19 1.64 -15.44
C GLY A 295 24.31 1.55 -16.50
N ASN A 296 24.59 0.35 -17.01
CA ASN A 296 25.52 0.11 -18.13
C ASN A 296 24.86 0.26 -19.51
N LYS A 297 23.53 0.24 -19.60
CA LYS A 297 22.82 0.43 -20.86
C LYS A 297 22.81 1.93 -21.17
N ARG A 298 23.79 2.38 -21.94
CA ARG A 298 23.63 3.63 -22.71
C ARG A 298 22.38 3.47 -23.58
N ALA A 299 21.46 4.42 -23.48
CA ALA A 299 20.22 4.41 -24.25
C ALA A 299 20.52 4.23 -25.75
N ALA A 300 20.34 3.01 -26.24
CA ALA A 300 20.48 2.66 -27.64
C ALA A 300 19.18 3.04 -28.35
N PHE A 301 19.05 4.35 -28.61
CA PHE A 301 18.01 5.03 -29.39
C PHE A 301 16.59 5.17 -28.79
N ALA A 302 16.14 6.43 -28.84
CA ALA A 302 14.79 7.04 -28.81
C ALA A 302 13.62 6.29 -28.13
N GLU A 303 12.97 6.97 -27.16
CA GLU A 303 11.70 6.64 -26.47
C GLU A 303 11.32 5.15 -26.48
N THR A 304 11.41 4.53 -25.31
CA THR A 304 11.13 3.10 -25.13
C THR A 304 9.77 2.72 -25.74
N ARG A 305 9.63 1.50 -26.28
CA ARG A 305 8.34 0.98 -26.78
C ARG A 305 7.21 1.11 -25.74
N MET A 306 7.55 1.13 -24.46
CA MET A 306 6.65 1.38 -23.34
C MET A 306 6.24 2.85 -23.22
N GLU A 307 7.16 3.80 -23.40
CA GLU A 307 6.85 5.23 -23.53
C GLU A 307 6.06 5.52 -24.82
N GLN A 308 6.40 4.90 -25.96
CA GLN A 308 5.61 5.04 -27.20
C GLN A 308 4.19 4.44 -27.05
N LEU A 309 4.04 3.34 -26.32
CA LEU A 309 2.72 2.75 -26.02
C LEU A 309 1.95 3.57 -24.98
N ALA A 310 2.63 4.15 -23.99
CA ALA A 310 2.05 5.07 -23.01
C ALA A 310 1.64 6.40 -23.66
N GLU A 311 2.44 6.92 -24.58
CA GLU A 311 2.19 8.14 -25.33
C GLU A 311 1.13 7.95 -26.42
N ARG A 312 1.11 6.79 -27.10
CA ARG A 312 -0.04 6.39 -27.94
C ARG A 312 -1.31 6.20 -27.11
N ARG A 313 -1.21 5.70 -25.87
CA ARG A 313 -2.35 5.63 -24.94
C ARG A 313 -2.80 7.02 -24.50
N ARG A 314 -1.89 7.92 -24.12
CA ARG A 314 -2.19 9.31 -23.76
C ARG A 314 -2.80 10.07 -24.93
N LYS A 315 -2.21 10.01 -26.12
CA LYS A 315 -2.76 10.58 -27.36
C LYS A 315 -4.12 9.96 -27.72
N GLY A 316 -4.28 8.65 -27.54
CA GLY A 316 -5.57 7.97 -27.75
C GLY A 316 -6.63 8.31 -26.68
N GLN A 317 -6.24 8.62 -25.44
CA GLN A 317 -7.15 9.12 -24.40
C GLN A 317 -7.51 10.59 -24.65
N ALA A 318 -6.54 11.43 -24.99
CA ALA A 318 -6.75 12.82 -25.37
C ALA A 318 -7.64 12.94 -26.61
N LYS A 319 -7.41 12.11 -27.64
CA LYS A 319 -8.26 12.06 -28.83
C LYS A 319 -9.68 11.60 -28.50
N ARG A 320 -9.87 10.59 -27.64
CA ARG A 320 -11.21 10.16 -27.20
C ARG A 320 -11.93 11.21 -26.35
N LEU A 321 -11.21 12.00 -25.57
CA LEU A 321 -11.77 13.14 -24.85
C LEU A 321 -12.16 14.25 -25.83
N GLN A 322 -11.32 14.54 -26.83
CA GLN A 322 -11.62 15.51 -27.89
C GLN A 322 -12.81 15.07 -28.74
N ASP A 323 -12.84 13.84 -29.23
CA ASP A 323 -13.96 13.28 -30.01
C ASP A 323 -15.27 13.33 -29.18
N LYS A 324 -15.19 13.22 -27.84
CA LYS A 324 -16.34 13.34 -26.94
C LYS A 324 -16.75 14.80 -26.71
N MET A 325 -15.80 15.74 -26.66
CA MET A 325 -16.06 17.18 -26.62
C MET A 325 -16.69 17.67 -27.93
N ASP A 326 -16.16 17.22 -29.08
CA ASP A 326 -16.68 17.54 -30.40
C ASP A 326 -18.10 16.97 -30.58
N LEU A 327 -18.41 15.78 -30.03
CA LEU A 327 -19.76 15.21 -30.01
C LEU A 327 -20.71 16.02 -29.13
N ILE A 328 -20.25 16.50 -27.97
CA ILE A 328 -21.03 17.36 -27.05
C ILE A 328 -21.27 18.74 -27.70
N GLU A 329 -20.27 19.32 -28.38
CA GLU A 329 -20.43 20.57 -29.15
C GLU A 329 -21.36 20.40 -30.34
N ALA A 330 -21.30 19.26 -31.06
CA ALA A 330 -22.26 18.95 -32.12
C ALA A 330 -23.68 18.76 -31.58
N GLN A 331 -23.85 18.14 -30.41
CA GLN A 331 -25.14 18.06 -29.70
C GLN A 331 -25.63 19.42 -29.22
N ARG A 332 -24.73 20.32 -28.81
CA ARG A 332 -25.03 21.71 -28.42
C ARG A 332 -25.41 22.58 -29.62
N GLN A 333 -24.76 22.38 -30.78
CA GLN A 333 -25.07 23.06 -32.04
C GLN A 333 -26.38 22.57 -32.68
N SER A 334 -26.74 21.30 -32.46
CA SER A 334 -28.03 20.74 -32.89
C SER A 334 -29.18 21.01 -31.91
N ALA A 335 -28.89 21.57 -30.74
CA ALA A 335 -29.87 21.96 -29.74
C ALA A 335 -29.94 23.49 -29.54
N ALA A 336 -30.50 24.22 -30.51
CA ALA A 336 -31.19 25.50 -30.28
C ALA A 336 -32.04 25.89 -31.50
N PRO A 337 -33.07 26.74 -31.33
CA PRO A 337 -34.28 26.62 -30.52
C PRO A 337 -35.50 26.24 -31.40
N ILE A 338 -36.61 25.85 -30.79
CA ILE A 338 -37.92 25.90 -31.48
C ILE A 338 -38.24 27.38 -31.69
N ILE A 339 -38.28 27.84 -32.95
CA ILE A 339 -38.94 29.09 -33.33
C ILE A 339 -40.07 28.74 -34.30
N GLU A 340 -41.29 28.90 -33.82
CA GLU A 340 -42.51 29.10 -34.59
C GLU A 340 -42.30 30.17 -35.67
N GLN A 341 -42.48 29.84 -36.95
CA GLN A 341 -43.02 30.79 -37.92
C GLN A 341 -43.98 30.12 -38.89
N GLN A 342 -45.19 30.69 -38.90
CA GLN A 342 -46.31 30.45 -39.82
C GLN A 342 -45.90 30.74 -41.28
N PRO A 343 -46.56 30.12 -42.27
CA PRO A 343 -46.20 30.33 -43.68
C PRO A 343 -46.75 31.65 -44.22
N ASP A 344 -45.92 32.42 -44.93
CA ASP A 344 -46.36 33.55 -45.76
C ASP A 344 -46.10 33.26 -47.25
N PHE A 345 -47.18 33.13 -48.01
CA PHE A 345 -47.22 32.78 -49.44
C PHE A 345 -47.42 34.04 -50.30
N GLY A 346 -46.57 35.05 -50.14
CA GLY A 346 -46.80 36.39 -50.70
C GLY A 346 -46.23 36.70 -52.10
N GLU A 347 -45.07 36.16 -52.51
CA GLU A 347 -44.28 36.85 -53.57
C GLU A 347 -43.61 35.96 -54.63
N PHE A 348 -44.18 34.80 -54.98
CA PHE A 348 -43.70 34.00 -56.13
C PHE A 348 -44.56 34.09 -57.41
N LEU A 349 -45.56 34.97 -57.46
CA LEU A 349 -46.25 35.26 -58.71
C LEU A 349 -46.64 36.74 -58.77
N LYS A 350 -45.87 37.54 -59.51
CA LYS A 350 -46.43 38.45 -60.52
C LYS A 350 -45.38 38.90 -61.54
N LEU A 351 -45.84 38.84 -62.80
CA LEU A 351 -45.13 38.91 -64.06
C LEU A 351 -44.66 40.32 -64.45
N GLU A 352 -43.68 40.33 -65.35
CA GLU A 352 -43.14 41.46 -66.10
C GLU A 352 -44.19 42.37 -66.75
N THR A 353 -43.84 43.65 -66.98
CA THR A 353 -44.17 44.33 -68.24
C THR A 353 -43.14 45.39 -68.64
N GLU A 354 -43.17 45.67 -69.94
CA GLU A 354 -42.31 46.51 -70.77
C GLU A 354 -42.52 48.02 -70.52
N SER A 355 -41.81 48.62 -69.57
CA SER A 355 -41.43 50.04 -69.57
C SER A 355 -40.67 50.36 -68.28
N GLY A 356 -39.37 50.60 -68.41
CA GLY A 356 -38.48 50.84 -67.27
C GLY A 356 -38.94 51.99 -66.37
N GLY A 357 -39.06 51.68 -65.07
CA GLY A 357 -39.25 52.65 -63.99
C GLY A 357 -39.39 51.97 -62.63
N LEU A 358 -38.40 52.17 -61.74
CA LEU A 358 -38.36 51.75 -60.34
C LEU A 358 -38.79 52.90 -59.44
N VAL A 359 -39.55 52.64 -58.35
CA VAL A 359 -39.56 53.51 -57.16
C VAL A 359 -39.71 52.69 -55.87
N GLU A 360 -38.77 52.91 -54.95
CA GLU A 360 -38.61 52.37 -53.59
C GLU A 360 -39.41 53.15 -52.53
N VAL A 361 -39.59 52.60 -51.32
CA VAL A 361 -39.59 53.44 -50.10
C VAL A 361 -38.84 52.74 -48.95
N GLU A 362 -37.68 53.30 -48.63
CA GLU A 362 -36.78 52.97 -47.52
C GLU A 362 -37.37 53.30 -46.13
N ASN A 363 -36.83 52.69 -45.08
CA ASN A 363 -36.27 53.45 -43.96
C ASN A 363 -35.40 52.60 -43.03
N ARG A 364 -34.09 52.84 -43.09
CA ARG A 364 -33.19 52.74 -41.94
C ARG A 364 -32.25 53.96 -42.00
N PRO A 365 -32.14 54.78 -40.94
CA PRO A 365 -31.03 55.70 -40.84
C PRO A 365 -29.79 54.98 -40.29
N SER A 366 -28.71 55.20 -41.02
CA SER A 366 -27.30 55.26 -40.66
C SER A 366 -26.95 55.50 -39.18
N GLU A 367 -25.89 54.86 -38.67
CA GLU A 367 -24.54 55.43 -38.82
C GLU A 367 -23.41 54.53 -38.29
N SER A 368 -22.38 54.47 -39.14
CA SER A 368 -20.95 54.62 -38.84
C SER A 368 -20.28 53.78 -37.73
N GLY A 369 -19.47 52.81 -38.19
CA GLY A 369 -18.03 53.05 -38.27
C GLY A 369 -17.21 53.06 -36.97
N ARG A 370 -16.50 51.94 -36.78
CA ARG A 370 -15.17 51.83 -36.12
C ARG A 370 -15.11 52.10 -34.61
N GLY A 371 -15.13 50.98 -33.88
CA GLY A 371 -13.97 50.55 -33.10
C GLY A 371 -13.72 51.22 -31.76
N LYS A 372 -13.82 50.44 -30.68
CA LYS A 372 -12.67 49.85 -29.97
C LYS A 372 -13.17 49.21 -28.65
N LYS A 373 -12.84 47.91 -28.51
CA LYS A 373 -12.43 47.13 -27.33
C LYS A 373 -12.61 47.81 -25.94
N LYS A 374 -13.00 47.09 -24.88
CA LYS A 374 -12.33 45.87 -24.36
C LYS A 374 -13.01 45.36 -23.07
N LEU A 375 -12.48 44.22 -22.61
CA LEU A 375 -12.53 43.62 -21.26
C LEU A 375 -13.91 43.14 -20.91
N ARG A 376 -14.08 41.93 -20.38
CA ARG A 376 -15.37 41.57 -19.80
C ARG A 376 -16.47 41.57 -20.92
N ASP A 377 -17.29 40.56 -21.08
CA ASP A 377 -17.58 39.43 -20.23
C ASP A 377 -17.74 38.16 -21.07
N PHE A 378 -17.01 38.06 -22.18
CA PHE A 378 -17.01 36.86 -23.02
C PHE A 378 -15.99 35.83 -22.52
N LEU A 379 -16.32 34.62 -22.04
CA LEU A 379 -17.59 33.98 -21.70
C LEU A 379 -17.21 32.80 -20.80
N TRP A 380 -17.75 32.81 -19.58
CA TRP A 380 -17.95 31.66 -18.73
C TRP A 380 -19.42 31.25 -18.97
N GLU A 381 -19.71 29.96 -18.76
CA GLU A 381 -21.04 29.39 -18.49
C GLU A 381 -22.00 29.20 -19.70
N ASP A 382 -22.66 28.06 -19.89
CA ASP A 382 -22.78 26.98 -18.92
C ASP A 382 -23.29 25.66 -19.49
N ALA A 383 -22.99 24.65 -18.67
CA ALA A 383 -23.76 23.47 -18.33
C ALA A 383 -24.01 22.40 -19.41
N GLY A 384 -23.89 21.12 -19.07
CA GLY A 384 -24.00 20.52 -17.73
C GLY A 384 -23.01 19.40 -17.45
#